data_AF-A0A7W1D6N4-F1
#
_entry.id   AF-A0A7W1D6N4-F1
#
_cell.length_a   1.000
_cell.length_b   1.000
_cell.length_c   1.000
_cell.angle_alpha   90.00
_cell.angle_beta   90.00
_cell.angle_gamma   90.00
#
_symmetry.space_group_name_H-M   'P 1'
#
loop_
_entity.id
_entity.type
_entity.pdbx_description
1 polymer ?
#
loop_
_entity_poly.entity_id
_entity_poly.type
_entity_poly.pdbx_seq_one_letter_code
_entity_poly.pdbx_strand_id
1 'polypeptide(L)'
;MGNTASTADPALETTQTDRVVKKRVLLGIVGDSAAGKTTMTRGIANVFGDDNVTHICTDDYHAYDREARKQMSITPLNPECNYMGIMEQHIRLLAAGEPILKPDYNHSDGTLDAPVLVEPRELVIVEGLLAYHSKAMRDCFDVKVYLDPPEDLRRRWKIDRDTSKRGYEVDQVNADLQRREPDSEAFIRPQRNWADIIVRFHPPSASLDVPPDQLSVRLVLRPTLAHPYLMEIAERTRIEGLLPLRVSLARDRGKPVDVVEIQGSIDPNLSSAVEEAVLEGMSTDLAGLDRSTVGVFRVGEDKLRSESLALTQLLLVVQLLSARANS
;
A
#
# COMPACT_ATOMS: atom_id res chain seq x y z
N MET A 1 37.53 63.01 -29.49
CA MET A 1 38.52 62.07 -28.92
C MET A 1 38.16 61.88 -27.45
N GLY A 2 37.87 60.66 -27.04
CA GLY A 2 37.43 60.36 -25.67
C GLY A 2 36.47 59.17 -25.64
N ASN A 3 37.03 57.98 -25.84
CA ASN A 3 36.37 56.69 -25.73
C ASN A 3 36.38 56.28 -24.25
N THR A 4 35.25 56.03 -23.62
CA THR A 4 35.18 55.36 -22.31
C THR A 4 34.15 54.24 -22.38
N ALA A 5 34.67 53.04 -22.14
CA ALA A 5 33.99 51.76 -22.24
C ALA A 5 32.82 51.64 -21.25
N SER A 6 31.69 51.17 -21.77
CA SER A 6 30.62 50.56 -20.98
C SER A 6 30.88 49.06 -20.94
N THR A 7 31.30 48.56 -19.78
CA THR A 7 31.40 47.12 -19.51
C THR A 7 30.01 46.58 -19.24
N ALA A 8 29.40 45.96 -20.25
CA ALA A 8 28.22 45.14 -20.08
C ALA A 8 28.60 43.84 -19.35
N ASP A 9 27.89 43.56 -18.25
CA ASP A 9 27.96 42.34 -17.46
C ASP A 9 27.66 41.11 -18.36
N PRO A 10 28.52 40.08 -18.39
CA PRO A 10 28.24 38.90 -19.19
C PRO A 10 27.19 38.05 -18.46
N ALA A 11 26.06 37.88 -19.15
CA ALA A 11 25.00 36.90 -18.94
C ALA A 11 25.27 35.81 -17.88
N LEU A 12 24.40 35.78 -16.87
CA LEU A 12 24.02 34.54 -16.19
C LEU A 12 23.44 33.59 -17.23
N GLU A 13 24.28 32.75 -17.82
CA GLU A 13 23.83 31.49 -18.43
C GLU A 13 23.39 30.57 -17.29
N THR A 14 22.15 30.73 -16.85
CA THR A 14 21.44 29.69 -16.12
C THR A 14 21.35 28.47 -17.04
N THR A 15 22.20 27.48 -16.77
CA THR A 15 22.10 26.14 -17.35
C THR A 15 20.82 25.51 -16.81
N GLN A 16 19.70 25.80 -17.48
CA GLN A 16 18.43 25.12 -17.27
C GLN A 16 18.64 23.69 -17.74
N THR A 17 19.16 22.86 -16.84
CA THR A 17 19.24 21.43 -17.05
C THR A 17 17.79 20.98 -16.99
N ASP A 18 17.19 20.71 -18.14
CA ASP A 18 15.90 20.04 -18.25
C ASP A 18 16.01 18.69 -17.54
N ARG A 19 15.83 18.70 -16.21
CA ARG A 19 15.46 17.49 -15.48
C ARG A 19 14.09 17.13 -16.04
N VAL A 20 14.06 16.11 -16.89
CA VAL A 20 12.84 15.38 -17.18
C VAL A 20 12.22 15.04 -15.83
N VAL A 21 11.18 15.77 -15.43
CA VAL A 21 10.50 15.53 -14.15
C VAL A 21 9.82 14.18 -14.32
N LYS A 22 10.38 13.12 -13.72
CA LYS A 22 9.75 11.81 -13.70
C LYS A 22 8.36 11.97 -13.10
N LYS A 23 7.35 11.49 -13.83
CA LYS A 23 5.96 11.61 -13.41
C LYS A 23 5.73 10.88 -12.09
N ARG A 24 5.05 11.56 -11.17
CA ARG A 24 4.70 11.06 -9.84
C ARG A 24 3.55 10.05 -9.94
N VAL A 25 3.55 9.05 -9.07
CA VAL A 25 2.47 8.04 -8.98
C VAL A 25 1.90 8.03 -7.56
N LEU A 26 0.58 8.00 -7.45
CA LEU A 26 -0.16 7.91 -6.20
C LEU A 26 -0.76 6.51 -6.04
N LEU A 27 -0.27 5.79 -5.03
CA LEU A 27 -0.83 4.52 -4.57
C LEU A 27 -1.71 4.75 -3.35
N GLY A 28 -2.97 4.33 -3.43
CA GLY A 28 -3.80 4.15 -2.25
C GLY A 28 -3.76 2.71 -1.75
N ILE A 29 -3.67 2.49 -0.44
CA ILE A 29 -3.86 1.16 0.18
C ILE A 29 -4.89 1.25 1.31
N VAL A 30 -6.07 0.68 1.10
CA VAL A 30 -7.14 0.66 2.10
C VAL A 30 -7.37 -0.75 2.65
N GLY A 31 -7.74 -0.83 3.91
CA GLY A 31 -8.14 -2.07 4.57
C GLY A 31 -8.38 -1.83 6.05
N ASP A 32 -9.06 -2.74 6.71
CA ASP A 32 -9.35 -2.60 8.14
C ASP A 32 -8.05 -2.65 8.99
N SER A 33 -8.14 -2.30 10.27
CA SER A 33 -7.05 -2.49 11.22
C SER A 33 -6.56 -3.93 11.18
N ALA A 34 -5.23 -4.07 11.23
CA ALA A 34 -4.52 -5.35 11.12
C ALA A 34 -4.75 -6.10 9.80
N ALA A 35 -5.15 -5.43 8.71
CA ALA A 35 -5.27 -6.07 7.39
C ALA A 35 -3.91 -6.30 6.66
N GLY A 36 -2.79 -5.87 7.23
CA GLY A 36 -1.45 -6.00 6.62
C GLY A 36 -0.96 -4.79 5.81
N LYS A 37 -1.63 -3.64 5.90
CA LYS A 37 -1.32 -2.42 5.13
C LYS A 37 0.16 -2.00 5.24
N THR A 38 0.62 -1.77 6.47
CA THR A 38 2.00 -1.30 6.72
C THR A 38 3.06 -2.30 6.22
N THR A 39 2.77 -3.60 6.26
CA THR A 39 3.64 -4.63 5.69
C THR A 39 3.69 -4.53 4.16
N MET A 40 2.54 -4.34 3.51
CA MET A 40 2.46 -4.13 2.07
C MET A 40 3.21 -2.86 1.64
N THR A 41 2.91 -1.74 2.30
CA THR A 41 3.51 -0.42 2.06
C THR A 41 5.02 -0.47 2.18
N ARG A 42 5.56 -1.07 3.24
CA ARG A 42 7.01 -1.16 3.45
C ARG A 42 7.72 -1.91 2.33
N GLY A 43 7.19 -3.07 1.92
CA GLY A 43 7.84 -3.84 0.86
C GLY A 43 7.80 -3.13 -0.49
N ILE A 44 6.70 -2.44 -0.82
CA ILE A 44 6.63 -1.59 -2.03
C ILE A 44 7.62 -0.43 -1.92
N ALA A 45 7.68 0.25 -0.77
CA ALA A 45 8.58 1.38 -0.56
C ALA A 45 10.06 0.98 -0.70
N ASN A 46 10.45 -0.17 -0.16
CA ASN A 46 11.79 -0.73 -0.29
C ASN A 46 12.21 -0.90 -1.76
N VAL A 47 11.26 -1.19 -2.66
CA VAL A 47 11.55 -1.38 -4.09
C VAL A 47 11.90 -0.07 -4.79
N PHE A 48 11.26 1.03 -4.40
CA PHE A 48 11.55 2.35 -4.94
C PHE A 48 12.72 3.04 -4.24
N GLY A 49 13.10 2.57 -3.05
CA GLY A 49 14.07 3.21 -2.16
C GLY A 49 13.42 4.35 -1.36
N ASP A 50 13.75 4.42 -0.06
CA ASP A 50 13.07 5.32 0.88
C ASP A 50 13.12 6.80 0.46
N ASP A 51 14.18 7.22 -0.23
CA ASP A 51 14.34 8.61 -0.70
C ASP A 51 13.38 8.99 -1.84
N ASN A 52 12.82 8.00 -2.54
CA ASN A 52 11.88 8.21 -3.65
C ASN A 52 10.40 8.05 -3.23
N VAL A 53 10.15 7.76 -1.95
CA VAL A 53 8.82 7.43 -1.44
C VAL A 53 8.37 8.43 -0.39
N THR A 54 7.17 8.97 -0.57
CA THR A 54 6.41 9.68 0.46
C THR A 54 5.33 8.76 1.00
N HIS A 55 5.41 8.37 2.26
CA HIS A 55 4.39 7.54 2.91
C HIS A 55 3.50 8.38 3.84
N ILE A 56 2.19 8.24 3.67
CA ILE A 56 1.16 8.86 4.51
C ILE A 56 0.30 7.76 5.14
N CYS A 57 0.19 7.78 6.47
CA CYS A 57 -0.79 7.00 7.20
C CYS A 57 -2.04 7.87 7.43
N THR A 58 -3.23 7.42 7.02
CA THR A 58 -4.44 8.23 7.26
C THR A 58 -4.88 8.25 8.72
N ASP A 59 -4.33 7.37 9.57
CA ASP A 59 -4.60 7.38 11.01
C ASP A 59 -4.09 8.67 11.67
N ASP A 60 -3.12 9.35 11.04
CA ASP A 60 -2.62 10.67 11.46
C ASP A 60 -3.73 11.74 11.48
N TYR A 61 -4.79 11.55 10.68
CA TYR A 61 -5.88 12.50 10.54
C TYR A 61 -7.01 12.28 11.55
N HIS A 62 -6.79 11.49 12.61
CA HIS A 62 -7.74 11.42 13.71
C HIS A 62 -7.96 12.82 14.31
N ALA A 63 -9.22 13.24 14.42
CA ALA A 63 -9.58 14.55 14.98
C ALA A 63 -9.53 14.57 16.53
N TYR A 64 -9.51 13.39 17.13
CA TYR A 64 -9.58 13.19 18.57
C TYR A 64 -8.54 12.15 19.00
N ASP A 65 -7.90 12.39 20.14
CA ASP A 65 -7.02 11.41 20.77
C ASP A 65 -7.80 10.17 21.28
N ARG A 66 -7.07 9.17 21.78
CA ARG A 66 -7.67 7.90 22.21
C ARG A 66 -8.67 8.05 23.36
N GLU A 67 -8.41 8.94 24.32
CA GLU A 67 -9.26 9.13 25.50
C GLU A 67 -10.52 9.94 25.15
N ALA A 68 -10.38 11.00 24.34
CA ALA A 68 -11.50 11.78 23.83
C ALA A 68 -12.47 10.89 23.02
N ARG A 69 -11.94 10.03 22.13
CA ARG A 69 -12.79 9.06 21.39
C ARG A 69 -13.56 8.12 22.31
N LYS A 70 -12.92 7.67 23.39
CA LYS A 70 -13.55 6.78 24.38
C LYS A 70 -14.68 7.49 25.12
N GLN A 71 -14.49 8.74 25.52
CA GLN A 71 -15.53 9.56 26.17
C GLN A 71 -16.72 9.82 25.24
N MET A 72 -16.45 10.08 23.97
CA MET A 72 -17.47 10.32 22.93
C MET A 72 -18.13 9.03 22.42
N SER A 73 -17.62 7.86 22.80
CA SER A 73 -18.05 6.55 22.27
C SER A 73 -17.99 6.45 20.74
N ILE A 74 -17.07 7.18 20.10
CA ILE A 74 -16.84 7.14 18.65
C ILE A 74 -15.65 6.24 18.31
N THR A 75 -15.69 5.55 17.18
CA THR A 75 -14.56 4.73 16.72
C THR A 75 -13.73 5.51 15.68
N PRO A 76 -12.42 5.23 15.54
CA PRO A 76 -11.59 5.86 14.53
C PRO A 76 -11.99 5.49 13.08
N LEU A 77 -12.88 4.52 12.90
CA LEU A 77 -13.40 4.09 11.59
C LEU A 77 -14.52 5.03 11.10
N ASN A 78 -15.16 5.76 12.02
CA ASN A 78 -16.20 6.72 11.67
C ASN A 78 -15.57 7.97 11.02
N PRO A 79 -16.02 8.41 9.84
CA PRO A 79 -15.55 9.63 9.19
C PRO A 79 -15.61 10.88 10.08
N GLU A 80 -16.59 11.00 10.97
CA GLU A 80 -16.72 12.13 11.92
C GLU A 80 -15.60 12.16 12.97
N CYS A 81 -14.88 11.05 13.15
CA CYS A 81 -13.71 10.96 14.02
C CYS A 81 -12.41 11.44 13.35
N ASN A 82 -12.48 11.86 12.08
CA ASN A 82 -11.31 12.15 11.25
C ASN A 82 -11.44 13.52 10.58
N TYR A 83 -10.31 14.19 10.35
CA TYR A 83 -10.24 15.41 9.56
C TYR A 83 -10.39 15.12 8.05
N MET A 84 -11.55 14.63 7.63
CA MET A 84 -11.78 14.15 6.26
C MET A 84 -11.52 15.22 5.19
N GLY A 85 -11.93 16.48 5.44
CA GLY A 85 -11.67 17.59 4.52
C GLY A 85 -10.18 17.92 4.39
N ILE A 86 -9.42 17.84 5.49
CA ILE A 86 -7.96 18.07 5.49
C ILE A 86 -7.26 16.91 4.77
N MET A 87 -7.66 15.67 5.04
CA MET A 87 -7.15 14.48 4.36
C MET A 87 -7.35 14.58 2.85
N GLU A 88 -8.56 14.93 2.40
CA GLU A 88 -8.86 15.12 0.98
C GLU A 88 -8.02 16.24 0.35
N GLN A 89 -7.91 17.38 1.01
CA GLN A 89 -7.06 18.48 0.56
C GLN A 89 -5.59 18.04 0.42
N HIS A 90 -5.07 17.33 1.41
CA HIS A 90 -3.68 16.89 1.42
C HIS A 90 -3.39 15.85 0.34
N ILE A 91 -4.27 14.88 0.13
CA ILE A 91 -4.12 13.91 -0.98
C ILE A 91 -4.07 14.65 -2.32
N ARG A 92 -4.93 15.65 -2.53
CA ARG A 92 -4.93 16.48 -3.75
C ARG A 92 -3.66 17.30 -3.91
N LEU A 93 -3.14 17.89 -2.83
CA LEU A 93 -1.88 18.64 -2.85
C LEU A 93 -0.69 17.73 -3.20
N LEU A 94 -0.60 16.56 -2.56
CA LEU A 94 0.45 15.57 -2.86
C LEU A 94 0.36 15.06 -4.31
N ALA A 95 -0.86 14.90 -4.85
CA ALA A 95 -1.10 14.57 -6.25
C ALA A 95 -0.58 15.66 -7.20
N ALA A 96 -0.76 16.93 -6.81
CA ALA A 96 -0.27 18.09 -7.55
C ALA A 96 1.23 18.37 -7.37
N GLY A 97 1.93 17.61 -6.52
CA GLY A 97 3.35 17.84 -6.23
C GLY A 97 3.61 18.96 -5.23
N GLU A 98 2.60 19.35 -4.45
CA GLU A 98 2.70 20.38 -3.41
C GLU A 98 2.94 19.77 -2.01
N PRO A 99 3.75 20.41 -1.15
CA PRO A 99 3.97 19.97 0.22
C PRO A 99 2.72 20.18 1.09
N ILE A 100 2.65 19.41 2.17
CA ILE A 100 1.57 19.48 3.15
C ILE A 100 2.13 19.61 4.57
N LEU A 101 1.35 20.24 5.45
CA LEU A 101 1.62 20.20 6.89
C LEU A 101 0.71 19.14 7.52
N LYS A 102 1.19 17.89 7.55
CA LYS A 102 0.42 16.71 7.95
C LYS A 102 0.26 16.67 9.47
N PRO A 103 -0.95 16.44 10.02
CA PRO A 103 -1.11 16.07 11.43
C PRO A 103 -0.27 14.83 11.79
N ASP A 104 -0.05 14.59 13.08
CA ASP A 104 0.73 13.44 13.54
C ASP A 104 0.02 12.75 14.70
N TYR A 105 -0.30 11.46 14.52
CA TYR A 105 -0.98 10.66 15.54
C TYR A 105 0.00 9.67 16.16
N ASN A 106 0.25 9.82 17.45
CA ASN A 106 1.16 8.94 18.15
C ASN A 106 0.45 7.64 18.53
N HIS A 107 0.84 6.54 17.88
CA HIS A 107 0.21 5.24 18.15
C HIS A 107 0.61 4.62 19.50
N SER A 108 1.69 5.08 20.13
CA SER A 108 2.22 4.50 21.38
C SER A 108 1.34 4.86 22.58
N ASP A 109 1.09 6.14 22.80
CA ASP A 109 0.23 6.68 23.87
C ASP A 109 -1.17 7.08 23.38
N GLY A 110 -1.35 7.27 22.07
CA GLY A 110 -2.62 7.58 21.46
C GLY A 110 -2.96 9.07 21.41
N THR A 111 -1.98 9.96 21.52
CA THR A 111 -2.11 11.43 21.51
C THR A 111 -1.96 12.03 20.11
N LEU A 112 -2.23 13.34 20.00
CA LEU A 112 -2.00 14.15 18.81
C LEU A 112 -0.75 15.01 19.02
N ASP A 113 0.24 14.83 18.15
CA ASP A 113 1.51 15.55 18.19
C ASP A 113 1.51 16.75 17.21
N ALA A 114 2.60 17.53 17.22
CA ALA A 114 2.73 18.68 16.34
C ALA A 114 2.76 18.25 14.86
N PRO A 115 2.10 18.98 13.95
CA PRO A 115 2.13 18.66 12.52
C PRO A 115 3.54 18.66 11.92
N VAL A 116 3.77 17.76 10.96
CA VAL A 116 5.05 17.56 10.28
C VAL A 116 4.94 17.99 8.82
N LEU A 117 5.93 18.74 8.34
CA LEU A 117 6.04 19.09 6.92
C LEU A 117 6.38 17.83 6.12
N VAL A 118 5.58 17.54 5.10
CA VAL A 118 5.80 16.40 4.20
C VAL A 118 5.92 16.89 2.78
N GLU A 119 7.03 16.54 2.13
CA GLU A 119 7.26 16.81 0.72
C GLU A 119 6.87 15.59 -0.14
N PRO A 120 6.26 15.83 -1.30
CA PRO A 120 5.82 14.78 -2.20
C PRO A 120 7.03 14.26 -3.03
N ARG A 121 7.26 12.93 -3.09
CA ARG A 121 8.34 12.25 -3.86
C ARG A 121 7.80 11.37 -5.00
N GLU A 122 8.67 10.78 -5.83
CA GLU A 122 8.25 10.05 -7.06
C GLU A 122 7.06 9.09 -6.84
N LEU A 123 7.09 8.32 -5.75
CA LEU A 123 5.96 7.51 -5.30
C LEU A 123 5.33 8.14 -4.05
N VAL A 124 4.02 8.38 -4.06
CA VAL A 124 3.25 8.68 -2.86
C VAL A 124 2.39 7.48 -2.51
N ILE A 125 2.58 6.93 -1.32
CA ILE A 125 1.72 5.86 -0.79
C ILE A 125 0.86 6.44 0.32
N VAL A 126 -0.46 6.41 0.13
CA VAL A 126 -1.44 6.76 1.16
C VAL A 126 -2.10 5.47 1.64
N GLU A 127 -1.75 5.04 2.85
CA GLU A 127 -2.35 3.86 3.48
C GLU A 127 -3.29 4.25 4.62
N GLY A 128 -4.36 3.48 4.81
CA GLY A 128 -5.15 3.64 6.03
C GLY A 128 -6.56 3.10 5.95
N LEU A 129 -7.44 3.68 6.78
CA LEU A 129 -8.81 3.22 6.96
C LEU A 129 -9.78 3.83 5.94
N LEU A 130 -9.60 5.11 5.58
CA LEU A 130 -10.65 5.92 4.92
C LEU A 130 -10.21 6.62 3.62
N ALA A 131 -9.06 6.21 3.04
CA ALA A 131 -8.50 6.90 1.88
C ALA A 131 -9.41 6.88 0.63
N TYR A 132 -10.38 5.97 0.54
CA TYR A 132 -11.34 5.91 -0.58
C TYR A 132 -12.74 6.40 -0.21
N HIS A 133 -12.89 7.11 0.91
CA HIS A 133 -14.21 7.51 1.41
C HIS A 133 -14.95 8.45 0.44
N SER A 134 -14.32 9.54 0.01
CA SER A 134 -14.89 10.49 -0.96
C SER A 134 -14.47 10.19 -2.40
N LYS A 135 -15.27 10.63 -3.37
CA LYS A 135 -14.90 10.50 -4.79
C LYS A 135 -13.65 11.32 -5.13
N ALA A 136 -13.54 12.53 -4.59
CA ALA A 136 -12.41 13.41 -4.85
C ALA A 136 -11.06 12.79 -4.41
N MET A 137 -11.02 12.12 -3.25
CA MET A 137 -9.83 11.35 -2.85
C MET A 137 -9.53 10.20 -3.83
N ARG A 138 -10.56 9.44 -4.21
CA ARG A 138 -10.41 8.29 -5.12
C ARG A 138 -9.85 8.68 -6.48
N ASP A 139 -10.28 9.83 -7.01
CA ASP A 139 -9.86 10.33 -8.32
C ASP A 139 -8.39 10.78 -8.34
N CYS A 140 -7.73 10.94 -7.18
CA CYS A 140 -6.32 11.30 -7.08
C CYS A 140 -5.37 10.11 -7.20
N PHE A 141 -5.85 8.87 -7.04
CA PHE A 141 -5.00 7.68 -7.05
C PHE A 141 -4.88 7.06 -8.44
N ASP A 142 -3.65 6.86 -8.88
CA ASP A 142 -3.33 6.11 -10.11
C ASP A 142 -3.59 4.61 -9.93
N VAL A 143 -3.30 4.08 -8.73
CA VAL A 143 -3.56 2.68 -8.38
C VAL A 143 -4.22 2.59 -7.01
N LYS A 144 -5.32 1.83 -6.92
CA LYS A 144 -6.09 1.62 -5.69
C LYS A 144 -6.06 0.15 -5.27
N VAL A 145 -5.44 -0.14 -4.13
CA VAL A 145 -5.35 -1.49 -3.55
C VAL A 145 -6.24 -1.59 -2.31
N TYR A 146 -7.01 -2.68 -2.22
CA TYR A 146 -7.77 -3.02 -1.01
C TYR A 146 -7.30 -4.35 -0.42
N LEU A 147 -6.93 -4.36 0.85
CA LEU A 147 -6.56 -5.58 1.58
C LEU A 147 -7.79 -6.21 2.22
N ASP A 148 -8.11 -7.43 1.83
CA ASP A 148 -9.31 -8.19 2.20
C ASP A 148 -8.99 -9.56 2.83
N PRO A 149 -8.18 -9.63 3.90
CA PRO A 149 -7.92 -10.90 4.56
C PRO A 149 -9.21 -11.48 5.16
N PRO A 150 -9.34 -12.82 5.26
CA PRO A 150 -10.40 -13.45 6.03
C PRO A 150 -10.47 -12.89 7.46
N GLU A 151 -11.69 -12.73 7.97
CA GLU A 151 -11.93 -12.09 9.26
C GLU A 151 -11.22 -12.81 10.41
N ASP A 152 -11.24 -14.15 10.44
CA ASP A 152 -10.58 -14.94 11.48
C ASP A 152 -9.06 -14.74 11.50
N LEU A 153 -8.45 -14.65 10.31
CA LEU A 153 -7.02 -14.40 10.16
C LEU A 153 -6.67 -12.97 10.62
N ARG A 154 -7.49 -11.99 10.22
CA ARG A 154 -7.31 -10.59 10.62
C ARG A 154 -7.46 -10.40 12.14
N ARG A 155 -8.44 -11.06 12.76
CA ARG A 155 -8.65 -11.04 14.21
C ARG A 155 -7.44 -11.59 14.94
N ARG A 156 -6.90 -12.74 14.49
CA ARG A 156 -5.67 -13.30 15.04
C ARG A 156 -4.51 -12.31 14.95
N TRP A 157 -4.25 -11.75 13.77
CA TRP A 157 -3.19 -10.75 13.60
C TRP A 157 -3.36 -9.53 14.51
N LYS A 158 -4.61 -9.09 14.73
CA LYS A 158 -4.87 -7.98 15.65
C LYS A 158 -4.59 -8.36 17.09
N ILE A 159 -5.04 -9.54 17.54
CA ILE A 159 -4.77 -10.06 18.88
C ILE A 159 -3.26 -10.15 19.09
N ASP A 160 -2.55 -10.90 18.24
CA ASP A 160 -1.10 -11.11 18.35
C ASP A 160 -0.34 -9.78 18.40
N ARG A 161 -0.69 -8.82 17.54
CA ARG A 161 -0.04 -7.51 17.50
C ARG A 161 -0.35 -6.65 18.72
N ASP A 162 -1.62 -6.56 19.10
CA ASP A 162 -2.05 -5.61 20.15
C ASP A 162 -1.68 -6.15 21.55
N THR A 163 -1.63 -7.47 21.77
CA THR A 163 -1.14 -8.07 23.02
C THR A 163 0.38 -7.99 23.13
N SER A 164 1.12 -8.29 22.06
CA SER A 164 2.60 -8.29 22.10
C SER A 164 3.22 -6.90 22.09
N LYS A 165 2.66 -5.93 21.34
CA LYS A 165 3.29 -4.62 21.11
C LYS A 165 2.68 -3.47 21.89
N ARG A 166 1.44 -3.62 22.36
CA ARG A 166 0.66 -2.53 22.95
C ARG A 166 0.15 -2.85 24.36
N GLY A 167 0.46 -4.03 24.90
CA GLY A 167 0.12 -4.42 26.26
C GLY A 167 -1.37 -4.58 26.52
N TYR A 168 -2.17 -4.82 25.48
CA TYR A 168 -3.60 -5.12 25.65
C TYR A 168 -3.82 -6.57 26.06
N GLU A 169 -4.89 -6.82 26.81
CA GLU A 169 -5.39 -8.16 27.07
C GLU A 169 -6.26 -8.65 25.90
N VAL A 170 -6.32 -9.97 25.67
CA VAL A 170 -7.10 -10.59 24.58
C VAL A 170 -8.56 -10.14 24.62
N ASP A 171 -9.18 -10.09 25.80
CA ASP A 171 -10.57 -9.67 25.98
C ASP A 171 -10.79 -8.20 25.60
N GLN A 172 -9.82 -7.33 25.87
CA GLN A 172 -9.89 -5.92 25.47
C GLN A 172 -9.84 -5.78 23.94
N VAL A 173 -9.00 -6.57 23.28
CA VAL A 173 -8.90 -6.58 21.82
C VAL A 173 -10.21 -7.09 21.19
N ASN A 174 -10.80 -8.15 21.75
CA ASN A 174 -12.07 -8.70 21.29
C ASN A 174 -13.24 -7.71 21.48
N ALA A 175 -13.31 -7.03 22.62
CA ALA A 175 -14.29 -5.99 22.87
C ALA A 175 -14.14 -4.80 21.90
N ASP A 176 -12.89 -4.37 21.62
CA ASP A 176 -12.62 -3.32 20.63
C ASP A 176 -13.04 -3.74 19.22
N LEU A 177 -12.77 -4.99 18.82
CA LEU A 177 -13.22 -5.55 17.55
C LEU A 177 -14.74 -5.55 17.42
N GLN A 178 -15.45 -6.02 18.46
CA GLN A 178 -16.91 -6.06 18.44
C GLN A 178 -17.53 -4.66 18.35
N ARG A 179 -16.99 -3.71 19.12
CA ARG A 179 -17.43 -2.31 19.10
C ARG A 179 -17.23 -1.65 17.73
N ARG A 180 -16.18 -2.04 17.01
CA ARG A 180 -15.81 -1.47 15.71
C ARG A 180 -16.55 -2.09 14.53
N GLU A 181 -17.16 -3.26 14.69
CA GLU A 181 -17.77 -4.00 13.59
C GLU A 181 -18.82 -3.20 12.81
N PRO A 182 -19.77 -2.49 13.45
CA PRO A 182 -20.76 -1.70 12.70
C PRO A 182 -20.12 -0.61 11.83
N ASP A 183 -19.10 0.08 12.35
CA ASP A 183 -18.38 1.11 11.59
C ASP A 183 -17.49 0.49 10.49
N SER A 184 -16.93 -0.70 10.72
CA SER A 184 -16.19 -1.43 9.68
C SER A 184 -17.11 -1.79 8.51
N GLU A 185 -18.29 -2.32 8.81
CA GLU A 185 -19.32 -2.64 7.81
C GLU A 185 -19.81 -1.39 7.08
N ALA A 186 -20.04 -0.28 7.79
CA ALA A 186 -20.57 0.95 7.22
C ALA A 186 -19.55 1.77 6.42
N PHE A 187 -18.28 1.82 6.86
CA PHE A 187 -17.32 2.79 6.33
C PHE A 187 -16.07 2.17 5.70
N ILE A 188 -15.65 0.97 6.11
CA ILE A 188 -14.42 0.35 5.60
C ILE A 188 -14.71 -0.62 4.46
N ARG A 189 -15.52 -1.64 4.70
CA ARG A 189 -15.84 -2.69 3.71
C ARG A 189 -16.41 -2.15 2.39
N PRO A 190 -17.22 -1.07 2.36
CA PRO A 190 -17.72 -0.52 1.10
C PRO A 190 -16.62 0.04 0.20
N GLN A 191 -15.47 0.45 0.75
CA GLN A 191 -14.35 1.00 -0.02
C GLN A 191 -13.72 -0.02 -0.98
N ARG A 192 -13.91 -1.33 -0.74
CA ARG A 192 -13.54 -2.42 -1.68
C ARG A 192 -14.16 -2.23 -3.07
N ASN A 193 -15.29 -1.54 -3.18
CA ASN A 193 -15.94 -1.27 -4.48
C ASN A 193 -15.10 -0.42 -5.42
N TRP A 194 -14.16 0.36 -4.88
CA TRP A 194 -13.42 1.36 -5.65
C TRP A 194 -11.98 0.95 -5.92
N ALA A 195 -11.51 -0.14 -5.34
CA ALA A 195 -10.17 -0.66 -5.60
C ALA A 195 -10.02 -1.15 -7.04
N ASP A 196 -8.83 -0.99 -7.60
CA ASP A 196 -8.43 -1.63 -8.86
C ASP A 196 -7.97 -3.07 -8.59
N ILE A 197 -7.32 -3.28 -7.43
CA ILE A 197 -6.76 -4.56 -7.04
C ILE A 197 -7.24 -4.92 -5.63
N ILE A 198 -7.76 -6.14 -5.45
CA ILE A 198 -8.05 -6.69 -4.13
C ILE A 198 -7.02 -7.76 -3.81
N VAL A 199 -6.34 -7.61 -2.68
CA VAL A 199 -5.34 -8.56 -2.18
C VAL A 199 -5.93 -9.31 -1.01
N ARG A 200 -6.01 -10.63 -1.13
CA ARG A 200 -6.50 -11.51 -0.06
C ARG A 200 -5.45 -12.57 0.25
N PHE A 201 -4.75 -12.38 1.37
CA PHE A 201 -3.96 -13.46 1.96
C PHE A 201 -4.89 -14.43 2.68
N HIS A 202 -4.70 -15.72 2.48
CA HIS A 202 -5.50 -16.76 3.11
C HIS A 202 -4.67 -18.01 3.37
N PRO A 203 -5.06 -18.84 4.36
CA PRO A 203 -4.41 -20.13 4.55
C PRO A 203 -4.59 -21.02 3.29
N PRO A 204 -3.60 -21.87 2.93
CA PRO A 204 -3.70 -22.78 1.79
C PRO A 204 -4.77 -23.86 1.93
N SER A 205 -5.21 -24.13 3.16
CA SER A 205 -6.26 -25.11 3.49
C SER A 205 -7.28 -24.50 4.47
N ALA A 206 -8.30 -25.25 4.86
CA ALA A 206 -9.26 -24.78 5.87
C ALA A 206 -8.65 -24.60 7.27
N SER A 207 -7.46 -25.16 7.53
CA SER A 207 -6.75 -24.93 8.79
C SER A 207 -6.21 -23.50 8.83
N LEU A 208 -6.48 -22.81 9.94
CA LEU A 208 -5.82 -21.54 10.24
C LEU A 208 -4.42 -21.76 10.82
N ASP A 209 -4.06 -22.97 11.25
CA ASP A 209 -2.74 -23.28 11.80
C ASP A 209 -1.74 -23.50 10.67
N VAL A 210 -1.34 -22.40 10.06
CA VAL A 210 -0.39 -22.33 8.95
C VAL A 210 0.69 -21.35 9.36
N PRO A 211 1.97 -21.66 9.11
CA PRO A 211 3.05 -20.70 9.33
C PRO A 211 2.73 -19.36 8.67
N PRO A 212 2.96 -18.22 9.35
CA PRO A 212 2.52 -16.92 8.88
C PRO A 212 3.21 -16.50 7.56
N ASP A 213 4.34 -17.11 7.23
CA ASP A 213 5.09 -16.95 5.99
C ASP A 213 4.55 -17.80 4.82
N GLN A 214 3.66 -18.76 5.09
CA GLN A 214 3.13 -19.72 4.12
C GLN A 214 1.66 -19.46 3.76
N LEU A 215 1.19 -18.23 3.88
CA LEU A 215 -0.15 -17.85 3.42
C LEU A 215 -0.18 -17.79 1.90
N SER A 216 -1.20 -18.39 1.29
CA SER A 216 -1.51 -18.17 -0.12
C SER A 216 -2.08 -16.77 -0.33
N VAL A 217 -1.97 -16.26 -1.55
CA VAL A 217 -2.58 -14.99 -1.92
C VAL A 217 -3.46 -15.16 -3.15
N ARG A 218 -4.60 -14.47 -3.11
CA ARG A 218 -5.48 -14.26 -4.24
C ARG A 218 -5.52 -12.78 -4.57
N LEU A 219 -5.10 -12.43 -5.78
CA LEU A 219 -5.22 -11.09 -6.32
C LEU A 219 -6.40 -11.06 -7.27
N VAL A 220 -7.39 -10.21 -6.99
CA VAL A 220 -8.47 -9.90 -7.93
C VAL A 220 -8.11 -8.61 -8.63
N LEU A 221 -8.01 -8.69 -9.95
CA LEU A 221 -7.50 -7.66 -10.83
C LEU A 221 -8.65 -7.14 -11.70
N ARG A 222 -9.04 -5.88 -11.50
CA ARG A 222 -10.19 -5.29 -12.20
C ARG A 222 -9.74 -4.58 -13.47
N PRO A 223 -10.58 -4.56 -14.51
CA PRO A 223 -10.26 -3.91 -15.79
C PRO A 223 -10.18 -2.37 -15.71
N THR A 224 -10.27 -1.78 -14.51
CA THR A 224 -10.02 -0.35 -14.28
C THR A 224 -8.54 0.01 -14.38
N LEU A 225 -7.65 -0.99 -14.32
CA LEU A 225 -6.22 -0.85 -14.55
C LEU A 225 -5.78 -1.84 -15.65
N ALA A 226 -4.88 -1.42 -16.52
CA ALA A 226 -4.25 -2.34 -17.46
C ALA A 226 -3.29 -3.26 -16.69
N HIS A 227 -3.37 -4.56 -16.94
CA HIS A 227 -2.51 -5.57 -16.32
C HIS A 227 -1.55 -6.20 -17.33
N PRO A 228 -0.63 -5.41 -17.92
CA PRO A 228 0.26 -5.93 -18.95
C PRO A 228 1.19 -6.99 -18.35
N TYR A 229 1.65 -7.92 -19.19
CA TYR A 229 2.67 -8.93 -18.87
C TYR A 229 2.28 -10.03 -17.86
N LEU A 230 1.14 -9.97 -17.16
CA LEU A 230 0.79 -11.00 -16.16
C LEU A 230 0.66 -12.41 -16.76
N MET A 231 -0.02 -12.52 -17.89
CA MET A 231 -0.13 -13.79 -18.60
C MET A 231 1.23 -14.26 -19.12
N GLU A 232 2.06 -13.35 -19.60
CA GLU A 232 3.41 -13.66 -20.09
C GLU A 232 4.30 -14.19 -18.95
N ILE A 233 4.33 -13.51 -17.80
CA ILE A 233 5.07 -13.94 -16.61
C ILE A 233 4.58 -15.33 -16.17
N ALA A 234 3.27 -15.56 -16.12
CA ALA A 234 2.71 -16.85 -15.72
C ALA A 234 3.07 -17.99 -16.68
N GLU A 235 3.08 -17.73 -17.99
CA GLU A 235 3.49 -18.72 -18.99
C GLU A 235 5.00 -18.98 -18.98
N ARG A 236 5.83 -17.94 -18.86
CA ARG A 236 7.31 -18.07 -18.83
C ARG A 236 7.82 -18.83 -17.61
N THR A 237 7.09 -18.72 -16.50
CA THR A 237 7.45 -19.35 -15.21
C THR A 237 6.76 -20.71 -15.01
N ARG A 238 5.93 -21.14 -15.97
CA ARG A 238 5.27 -22.45 -15.91
C ARG A 238 6.30 -23.56 -16.05
N ILE A 239 6.28 -24.49 -15.10
CA ILE A 239 7.03 -25.74 -15.16
C ILE A 239 6.04 -26.88 -15.19
N GLU A 240 6.38 -27.98 -15.87
CA GLU A 240 5.49 -29.14 -15.95
C GLU A 240 5.10 -29.63 -14.54
N GLY A 241 3.78 -29.62 -14.26
CA GLY A 241 3.23 -30.02 -12.97
C GLY A 241 3.24 -28.93 -11.88
N LEU A 242 3.83 -27.75 -12.10
CA LEU A 242 3.92 -26.67 -11.12
C LEU A 242 3.53 -25.31 -11.72
N LEU A 243 2.61 -24.61 -11.05
CA LEU A 243 2.10 -23.30 -11.46
C LEU A 243 2.38 -22.27 -10.36
N PRO A 244 3.56 -21.62 -10.36
CA PRO A 244 3.91 -20.58 -9.39
C PRO A 244 2.89 -19.43 -9.34
N LEU A 245 2.38 -19.05 -10.51
CA LEU A 245 1.34 -18.07 -10.72
C LEU A 245 0.21 -18.71 -11.52
N ARG A 246 -0.96 -18.88 -10.90
CA ARG A 246 -2.15 -19.32 -11.63
C ARG A 246 -3.00 -18.13 -11.99
N VAL A 247 -3.03 -17.79 -13.28
CA VAL A 247 -3.93 -16.76 -13.81
C VAL A 247 -5.22 -17.40 -14.33
N SER A 248 -6.36 -16.79 -14.03
CA SER A 248 -7.67 -17.29 -14.44
C SER A 248 -8.69 -16.17 -14.54
N LEU A 249 -9.72 -16.36 -15.37
CA LEU A 249 -10.88 -15.47 -15.40
C LEU A 249 -11.88 -15.85 -14.31
N ALA A 250 -12.42 -14.85 -13.62
CA ALA A 250 -13.46 -15.04 -12.62
C ALA A 250 -14.50 -13.91 -12.68
N ARG A 251 -15.43 -13.89 -11.71
CA ARG A 251 -16.33 -12.77 -11.48
C ARG A 251 -16.16 -12.22 -10.07
N ASP A 252 -15.97 -10.91 -9.95
CA ASP A 252 -16.05 -10.18 -8.69
C ASP A 252 -17.32 -9.32 -8.71
N ARG A 253 -18.26 -9.58 -7.79
CA ARG A 253 -19.57 -8.89 -7.72
C ARG A 253 -20.29 -8.84 -9.08
N GLY A 254 -20.22 -9.95 -9.82
CA GLY A 254 -20.85 -10.12 -11.13
C GLY A 254 -20.06 -9.57 -12.32
N LYS A 255 -18.99 -8.79 -12.10
CA LYS A 255 -18.16 -8.23 -13.18
C LYS A 255 -16.98 -9.17 -13.51
N PRO A 256 -16.62 -9.32 -14.80
CA PRO A 256 -15.45 -10.10 -15.19
C PRO A 256 -14.18 -9.47 -14.64
N VAL A 257 -13.28 -10.31 -14.12
CA VAL A 257 -11.99 -9.92 -13.54
C VAL A 257 -10.96 -11.00 -13.83
N ASP A 258 -9.70 -10.59 -13.89
CA ASP A 258 -8.58 -11.52 -13.83
C ASP A 258 -8.28 -11.86 -12.37
N VAL A 259 -7.87 -13.10 -12.13
CA VAL A 259 -7.47 -13.57 -10.82
C VAL A 259 -6.10 -14.21 -10.93
N VAL A 260 -5.19 -13.77 -10.07
CA VAL A 260 -3.89 -14.41 -9.85
C VAL A 260 -3.91 -15.11 -8.50
N GLU A 261 -3.59 -16.39 -8.49
CA GLU A 261 -3.41 -17.17 -7.28
C GLU A 261 -1.93 -17.53 -7.12
N ILE A 262 -1.37 -17.29 -5.94
CA ILE A 262 0.00 -17.65 -5.56
C ILE A 262 -0.08 -18.53 -4.32
N GLN A 263 0.52 -19.72 -4.39
CA GLN A 263 0.53 -20.64 -3.25
C GLN A 263 1.54 -20.16 -2.20
N GLY A 264 1.15 -20.20 -0.93
CA GLY A 264 2.03 -19.81 0.17
C GLY A 264 3.22 -20.75 0.37
N SER A 265 3.10 -22.00 -0.03
CA SER A 265 4.14 -23.02 0.02
C SER A 265 4.98 -23.09 -1.27
N ILE A 266 5.01 -22.01 -2.06
CA ILE A 266 5.83 -21.96 -3.27
C ILE A 266 7.31 -22.16 -2.93
N ASP A 267 8.01 -22.98 -3.72
CA ASP A 267 9.44 -23.20 -3.57
C ASP A 267 10.23 -21.89 -3.80
N PRO A 268 11.20 -21.54 -2.93
CA PRO A 268 11.96 -20.30 -3.08
C PRO A 268 12.71 -20.15 -4.40
N ASN A 269 13.14 -21.23 -5.06
CA ASN A 269 13.79 -21.14 -6.37
C ASN A 269 12.78 -20.81 -7.47
N LEU A 270 11.57 -21.39 -7.38
CA LEU A 270 10.47 -21.05 -8.27
C LEU A 270 10.01 -19.61 -8.07
N SER A 271 9.87 -19.18 -6.83
CA SER A 271 9.59 -17.79 -6.47
C SER A 271 10.65 -16.87 -7.08
N SER A 272 11.94 -17.17 -6.90
CA SER A 272 13.05 -16.39 -7.46
C SER A 272 12.99 -16.27 -8.99
N ALA A 273 12.60 -17.32 -9.70
CA ALA A 273 12.43 -17.29 -11.16
C ALA A 273 11.25 -16.40 -11.58
N VAL A 274 10.16 -16.39 -10.80
CA VAL A 274 9.04 -15.44 -11.00
C VAL A 274 9.48 -14.01 -10.74
N GLU A 275 10.22 -13.76 -9.66
CA GLU A 275 10.75 -12.44 -9.34
C GLU A 275 11.64 -11.91 -10.49
N GLU A 276 12.51 -12.76 -11.05
CA GLU A 276 13.35 -12.42 -12.20
C GLU A 276 12.51 -12.11 -13.44
N ALA A 277 11.52 -12.95 -13.78
CA ALA A 277 10.63 -12.71 -14.91
C ALA A 277 9.81 -11.41 -14.75
N VAL A 278 9.38 -11.10 -13.52
CA VAL A 278 8.72 -9.83 -13.20
C VAL A 278 9.66 -8.66 -13.45
N LEU A 279 10.89 -8.72 -12.95
CA LEU A 279 11.87 -7.63 -13.06
C LEU A 279 12.37 -7.42 -14.50
N GLU A 280 12.59 -8.48 -15.27
CA GLU A 280 12.97 -8.39 -16.69
C GLU A 280 11.88 -7.75 -17.55
N GLY A 281 10.60 -7.97 -17.20
CA GLY A 281 9.47 -7.31 -17.84
C GLY A 281 9.37 -5.82 -17.52
N MET A 282 10.17 -5.31 -16.58
CA MET A 282 10.18 -3.92 -16.14
C MET A 282 11.37 -3.17 -16.74
N SER A 283 11.18 -1.88 -17.07
CA SER A 283 12.27 -1.02 -17.56
C SER A 283 13.47 -1.00 -16.62
N THR A 284 14.63 -0.56 -17.12
CA THR A 284 15.92 -0.41 -16.41
C THR A 284 15.89 0.32 -15.06
N ASP A 285 14.80 1.01 -14.72
CA ASP A 285 14.60 1.74 -13.46
C ASP A 285 14.65 0.86 -12.19
N LEU A 286 14.55 -0.47 -12.28
CA LEU A 286 14.70 -1.39 -11.15
C LEU A 286 16.00 -2.20 -11.15
N ALA A 287 16.94 -1.90 -12.06
CA ALA A 287 18.24 -2.53 -12.08
C ALA A 287 19.01 -2.20 -10.77
N GLY A 288 19.09 -3.16 -9.85
CA GLY A 288 19.71 -2.98 -8.54
C GLY A 288 18.78 -3.15 -7.34
N LEU A 289 17.52 -3.53 -7.55
CA LEU A 289 16.63 -3.91 -6.45
C LEU A 289 17.26 -5.02 -5.59
N ASP A 290 17.41 -4.75 -4.29
CA ASP A 290 17.71 -5.80 -3.32
C ASP A 290 16.44 -6.62 -3.03
N ARG A 291 16.31 -7.76 -3.71
CA ARG A 291 15.18 -8.70 -3.57
C ARG A 291 15.02 -9.27 -2.15
N SER A 292 16.05 -9.18 -1.30
CA SER A 292 15.94 -9.61 0.10
C SER A 292 15.05 -8.69 0.94
N THR A 293 14.70 -7.51 0.41
CA THR A 293 13.89 -6.50 1.10
C THR A 293 12.38 -6.64 0.88
N VAL A 294 11.95 -7.44 -0.11
CA VAL A 294 10.55 -7.78 -0.37
C VAL A 294 10.17 -9.11 0.31
N GLY A 295 8.87 -9.29 0.57
CA GLY A 295 8.33 -10.43 1.30
C GLY A 295 8.58 -10.38 2.81
N VAL A 296 9.24 -9.35 3.31
CA VAL A 296 9.67 -9.25 4.70
C VAL A 296 8.54 -8.74 5.60
N PHE A 297 8.30 -9.44 6.70
CA PHE A 297 7.36 -9.04 7.74
C PHE A 297 7.87 -9.41 9.14
N ARG A 298 7.14 -9.00 10.18
CA ARG A 298 7.50 -9.28 11.58
C ARG A 298 6.38 -9.95 12.34
N VAL A 299 6.72 -10.96 13.13
CA VAL A 299 5.84 -11.62 14.10
C VAL A 299 6.54 -11.52 15.45
N GLY A 300 5.97 -10.76 16.39
CA GLY A 300 6.72 -10.37 17.59
C GLY A 300 8.01 -9.62 17.22
N GLU A 301 9.14 -10.17 17.68
CA GLU A 301 10.50 -9.69 17.38
C GLU A 301 11.12 -10.36 16.14
N ASP A 302 10.58 -11.50 15.71
CA ASP A 302 11.13 -12.28 14.60
C ASP A 302 10.88 -11.60 13.26
N LYS A 303 11.93 -11.53 12.44
CA LYS A 303 11.87 -11.08 11.05
C LYS A 303 11.76 -12.31 10.15
N LEU A 304 10.66 -12.40 9.42
CA LEU A 304 10.36 -13.51 8.51
C LEU A 304 10.26 -13.01 7.06
N ARG A 305 10.39 -13.94 6.10
CA ARG A 305 10.16 -13.69 4.68
C ARG A 305 9.08 -14.64 4.16
N SER A 306 8.14 -14.12 3.41
CA SER A 306 7.10 -14.87 2.71
C SER A 306 7.24 -14.68 1.20
N GLU A 307 7.32 -15.79 0.47
CA GLU A 307 7.45 -15.79 -0.98
C GLU A 307 6.20 -15.21 -1.67
N SER A 308 5.00 -15.62 -1.23
CA SER A 308 3.74 -15.11 -1.78
C SER A 308 3.56 -13.61 -1.54
N LEU A 309 4.03 -13.11 -0.40
CA LEU A 309 4.07 -11.68 -0.11
C LEU A 309 5.08 -10.94 -1.00
N ALA A 310 6.29 -11.51 -1.20
CA ALA A 310 7.31 -10.92 -2.07
C ALA A 310 6.78 -10.74 -3.50
N LEU A 311 6.21 -11.81 -4.06
CA LEU A 311 5.60 -11.79 -5.39
C LEU A 311 4.43 -10.81 -5.46
N THR A 312 3.58 -10.75 -4.43
CA THR A 312 2.48 -9.77 -4.39
C THR A 312 3.00 -8.33 -4.44
N GLN A 313 4.01 -8.01 -3.64
CA GLN A 313 4.61 -6.67 -3.61
C GLN A 313 5.20 -6.30 -4.97
N LEU A 314 5.98 -7.20 -5.57
CA LEU A 314 6.58 -6.97 -6.90
C LEU A 314 5.52 -6.80 -7.99
N LEU A 315 4.47 -7.64 -7.99
CA LEU A 315 3.38 -7.50 -8.94
C LEU A 315 2.68 -6.15 -8.79
N LEU A 316 2.46 -5.65 -7.56
CA LEU A 316 1.91 -4.29 -7.36
C LEU A 316 2.86 -3.21 -7.87
N VAL A 317 4.18 -3.37 -7.73
CA VAL A 317 5.16 -2.44 -8.32
C VAL A 317 5.04 -2.43 -9.85
N VAL A 318 4.83 -3.58 -10.51
CA VAL A 318 4.58 -3.65 -11.97
C VAL A 318 3.38 -2.80 -12.37
N GLN A 319 2.30 -2.91 -11.60
CA GLN A 319 1.08 -2.15 -11.83
C GLN A 319 1.32 -0.64 -11.67
N LEU A 320 2.11 -0.23 -10.66
CA LEU A 320 2.49 1.18 -10.46
C LEU A 320 3.35 1.73 -11.60
N LEU A 321 4.38 1.00 -12.02
CA LEU A 321 5.23 1.45 -13.12
C LEU A 321 4.45 1.53 -14.44
N SER A 322 3.52 0.58 -14.66
CA SER A 322 2.63 0.61 -15.83
C SER A 322 1.68 1.81 -15.79
N ALA A 323 1.11 2.14 -14.62
CA ALA A 323 0.30 3.34 -14.46
C ALA A 323 1.11 4.62 -14.70
N ARG A 324 2.37 4.67 -14.24
CA ARG A 324 3.29 5.78 -14.50
C ARG A 324 3.57 6.00 -15.98
N ALA A 325 3.73 4.93 -16.76
CA ALA A 325 4.07 5.01 -18.18
C ALA A 325 2.89 5.41 -19.08
N ASN A 326 1.66 5.12 -18.66
CA ASN A 326 0.45 5.32 -19.47
C ASN A 326 -0.30 6.63 -19.18
N SER A 327 0.23 7.47 -18.30
CA SER A 327 -0.46 8.64 -17.78
C SER A 327 0.33 9.91 -18.07
#